data_AF-A0A3D3PJ72-F1
#
_entry.id   AF-A0A3D3PJ72-F1
#
_cell.length_a   1.000
_cell.length_b   1.000
_cell.length_c   1.000
_cell.angle_alpha   90.00
_cell.angle_beta   90.00
_cell.angle_gamma   90.00
#
_symmetry.space_group_name_H-M   'P 1'
#
loop_
_entity.id
_entity.type
_entity.pdbx_description
1 polymer ?
#
loop_
_entity_poly.entity_id
_entity_poly.type
_entity_poly.pdbx_seq_one_letter_code
_entity_poly.pdbx_strand_id
1 'polypeptide(L)'
;MRITRRQRGDCAMICTCSCLPSINDGLVRLMPITKRVIQLAKERALFGFSTLTHCMLRDADGSLVQSLSDIKSELNLTKVSSARQFLRQDSKVFLQRVQALFGDYLERAMQTMYTDLRIGLDNISASNLSLIDDETVNRQIEVDRLVLRLRDADDENLRQLNLLIAQLHGDEQVRERENPFRPYLMARAVHQLLKEMVTDDDTGKLLFGLFSTALVTNLPAYYADIREVFESSGFTAQMFARPSRLVRHQRYVGGHTPSDQHKPDLLPGLQRV
;
A
#
# COMPACT_ATOMS: atom_id res chain seq x y z
N MET A 1 69.74 52.23 5.99
CA MET A 1 70.36 52.51 4.68
C MET A 1 69.38 52.01 3.61
N ARG A 2 68.76 52.92 2.85
CA ARG A 2 67.86 52.63 1.70
C ARG A 2 68.66 52.01 0.56
N ILE A 3 68.04 51.16 -0.30
CA ILE A 3 68.00 51.12 -1.79
C ILE A 3 67.06 49.93 -2.18
N THR A 4 65.76 50.11 -2.43
CA THR A 4 65.03 50.15 -3.74
C THR A 4 65.31 49.04 -4.78
N ARG A 5 64.27 48.26 -5.16
CA ARG A 5 63.84 48.12 -6.57
C ARG A 5 62.43 47.50 -6.71
N ARG A 6 61.85 47.75 -7.88
CA ARG A 6 60.44 47.81 -8.29
C ARG A 6 60.25 46.86 -9.49
N GLN A 7 59.10 46.17 -9.63
CA GLN A 7 58.43 45.68 -10.87
C GLN A 7 57.31 44.71 -10.41
N ARG A 8 55.99 44.94 -10.58
CA ARG A 8 55.07 45.07 -11.74
C ARG A 8 54.95 43.82 -12.63
N GLY A 9 53.70 43.33 -12.76
CA GLY A 9 53.18 42.25 -13.62
C GLY A 9 52.67 41.08 -12.75
N ASP A 10 51.47 40.52 -12.86
CA ASP A 10 50.40 40.62 -13.85
C ASP A 10 49.06 40.11 -13.26
N CYS A 11 47.99 40.45 -13.97
CA CYS A 11 46.58 40.14 -13.73
C CYS A 11 46.30 38.68 -13.30
N ALA A 12 45.71 38.49 -12.13
CA ALA A 12 44.95 37.27 -11.83
C ALA A 12 43.47 37.52 -12.18
N MET A 13 43.03 36.93 -13.29
CA MET A 13 41.62 36.78 -13.63
C MET A 13 40.87 36.12 -12.48
N ILE A 14 39.87 36.82 -11.97
CA ILE A 14 38.83 36.27 -11.12
C ILE A 14 37.95 35.39 -12.02
N CYS A 15 38.23 34.09 -12.05
CA CYS A 15 37.35 33.10 -12.67
C CYS A 15 36.31 32.69 -11.62
N THR A 16 35.19 33.41 -11.56
CA THR A 16 33.98 32.95 -10.85
C THR A 16 33.39 31.77 -11.61
N CYS A 17 33.88 30.57 -11.35
CA CYS A 17 33.15 29.35 -11.69
C CYS A 17 31.94 29.26 -10.77
N SER A 18 30.81 29.70 -11.28
CA SER A 18 29.48 29.41 -10.75
C SER A 18 29.26 27.90 -10.78
N CYS A 19 29.58 27.22 -9.68
CA CYS A 19 29.18 25.84 -9.47
C CYS A 19 27.65 25.77 -9.40
N LEU A 20 27.03 25.33 -10.50
CA LEU A 20 25.67 24.80 -10.50
C LEU A 20 25.58 23.70 -9.42
N PRO A 21 24.56 23.71 -8.55
CA PRO A 21 24.36 22.61 -7.62
C PRO A 21 24.05 21.35 -8.42
N SER A 22 24.93 20.36 -8.29
CA SER A 22 24.80 19.04 -8.86
C SER A 22 23.54 18.37 -8.29
N ILE A 23 22.62 17.96 -9.16
CA ILE A 23 21.36 17.28 -8.82
C ILE A 23 21.59 15.94 -8.08
N ASN A 24 22.83 15.43 -8.06
CA ASN A 24 23.19 14.16 -7.42
C ASN A 24 23.48 14.24 -5.90
N ASP A 25 23.64 15.42 -5.31
CA ASP A 25 23.95 15.52 -3.86
C ASP A 25 22.73 15.26 -2.95
N GLY A 26 21.51 15.28 -3.51
CA GLY A 26 20.29 14.97 -2.77
C GLY A 26 20.15 13.47 -2.45
N LEU A 27 20.45 12.59 -3.40
CA LEU A 27 20.19 11.14 -3.27
C LEU A 27 21.03 10.47 -2.18
N VAL A 28 22.26 10.93 -1.94
CA VAL A 28 23.19 10.29 -1.00
C VAL A 28 22.80 10.55 0.48
N ARG A 29 22.05 11.63 0.76
CA ARG A 29 21.51 11.93 2.12
C ARG A 29 20.13 11.33 2.40
N LEU A 30 19.42 10.83 1.38
CA LEU A 30 18.05 10.31 1.51
C LEU A 30 18.01 8.88 2.10
N MET A 31 19.03 8.05 1.89
CA MET A 31 19.06 6.65 2.36
C MET A 31 18.88 6.45 3.88
N PRO A 32 19.54 7.21 4.79
CA PRO A 32 19.33 7.03 6.23
C PRO A 32 17.95 7.53 6.69
N ILE A 33 17.40 8.54 6.02
CA ILE A 33 16.09 9.12 6.35
C ILE A 33 14.98 8.14 5.95
N THR A 34 15.00 7.62 4.72
CA THR A 34 14.01 6.66 4.24
C THR A 34 13.95 5.40 5.11
N LYS A 35 15.10 4.81 5.45
CA LYS A 35 15.16 3.64 6.35
C LYS A 35 14.57 3.94 7.73
N ARG A 36 14.84 5.14 8.27
CA ARG A 36 14.31 5.55 9.57
C ARG A 36 12.80 5.73 9.53
N VAL A 37 12.26 6.41 8.52
CA VAL A 37 10.81 6.64 8.39
C VAL A 37 10.06 5.32 8.19
N ILE A 38 10.58 4.44 7.36
CA ILE A 38 10.03 3.10 7.16
C ILE A 38 10.03 2.30 8.48
N GLN A 39 11.12 2.38 9.25
CA GLN A 39 11.20 1.71 10.55
C GLN A 39 10.18 2.27 11.55
N LEU A 40 9.99 3.60 11.59
CA LEU A 40 8.96 4.23 12.41
C LEU A 40 7.55 3.80 11.96
N ALA A 41 7.31 3.71 10.66
CA ALA A 41 6.03 3.26 10.10
C ALA A 41 5.75 1.80 10.46
N LYS A 42 6.78 0.94 10.47
CA LYS A 42 6.70 -0.44 10.98
C LYS A 42 6.33 -0.48 12.46
N GLU A 43 7.02 0.29 13.30
CA GLU A 43 6.71 0.35 14.74
C GLU A 43 5.27 0.82 14.98
N ARG A 44 4.83 1.83 14.23
CA ARG A 44 3.44 2.30 14.27
C ARG A 44 2.46 1.24 13.79
N ALA A 45 2.77 0.50 12.73
CA ALA A 45 1.93 -0.58 12.23
C ALA A 45 1.81 -1.74 13.23
N LEU A 46 2.87 -2.09 13.95
CA LEU A 46 2.82 -3.11 14.99
C LEU A 46 1.98 -2.66 16.19
N PHE A 47 2.19 -1.42 16.64
CA PHE A 47 1.40 -0.83 17.73
C PHE A 47 -0.08 -0.71 17.35
N GLY A 48 -0.37 -0.16 16.17
CA GLY A 48 -1.71 -0.02 15.64
C GLY A 48 -2.42 -1.36 15.50
N PHE A 49 -1.72 -2.42 15.08
CA PHE A 49 -2.30 -3.75 14.95
C PHE A 49 -2.65 -4.36 16.31
N SER A 50 -1.84 -4.10 17.34
CA SER A 50 -2.17 -4.46 18.72
C SER A 50 -3.49 -3.81 19.16
N THR A 51 -3.62 -2.49 18.98
CA THR A 51 -4.87 -1.77 19.27
C THR A 51 -6.05 -2.32 18.48
N LEU A 52 -5.85 -2.53 17.18
CA LEU A 52 -6.88 -3.06 16.27
C LEU A 52 -7.38 -4.44 16.71
N THR A 53 -6.49 -5.34 17.11
CA THR A 53 -6.85 -6.69 17.58
C THR A 53 -7.56 -6.67 18.93
N HIS A 54 -7.23 -5.72 19.81
CA HIS A 54 -7.97 -5.50 21.05
C HIS A 54 -9.40 -5.00 20.79
N CYS A 55 -9.56 -3.99 19.92
CA CYS A 55 -10.88 -3.51 19.49
C CYS A 55 -11.69 -4.63 18.84
N MET A 56 -11.06 -5.41 17.96
CA MET A 56 -11.67 -6.55 17.29
C MET A 56 -12.30 -7.55 18.27
N LEU A 57 -11.57 -7.95 19.32
CA LEU A 57 -12.11 -8.89 20.31
C LEU A 57 -13.24 -8.28 21.16
N ARG A 58 -13.09 -7.02 21.57
CA ARG A 58 -14.11 -6.30 22.33
C ARG A 58 -15.41 -6.18 21.53
N ASP A 59 -15.32 -5.77 20.28
CA ASP A 59 -16.47 -5.55 19.41
C ASP A 59 -17.13 -6.89 19.04
N ALA A 60 -16.35 -7.96 18.90
CA ALA A 60 -16.87 -9.32 18.71
C ALA A 60 -17.63 -9.83 19.94
N ASP A 61 -17.12 -9.62 21.16
CA ASP A 61 -17.83 -10.00 22.39
C ASP A 61 -19.14 -9.21 22.53
N GLY A 62 -19.10 -7.89 22.27
CA GLY A 62 -20.30 -7.05 22.24
C GLY A 62 -21.35 -7.54 21.25
N SER A 63 -20.92 -7.93 20.05
CA SER A 63 -21.80 -8.48 19.01
C SER A 63 -22.43 -9.82 19.41
N LEU A 64 -21.68 -10.70 20.09
CA LEU A 64 -22.22 -11.97 20.61
C LEU A 64 -23.22 -11.74 21.74
N VAL A 65 -22.96 -10.78 22.63
CA VAL A 65 -23.91 -10.40 23.70
C VAL A 65 -25.22 -9.89 23.11
N GLN A 66 -25.15 -9.03 22.09
CA GLN A 66 -26.34 -8.57 21.38
C GLN A 66 -27.08 -9.75 20.73
N SER A 67 -26.36 -10.62 20.04
CA SER A 67 -26.94 -11.78 19.34
C SER A 67 -27.67 -12.74 20.29
N LEU A 68 -27.20 -12.90 21.55
CA LEU A 68 -27.86 -13.76 22.53
C LEU A 68 -29.30 -13.34 22.85
N SER A 69 -29.61 -12.04 22.77
CA SER A 69 -30.97 -11.55 23.01
C SER A 69 -31.94 -11.91 21.89
N ASP A 70 -31.43 -12.22 20.69
CA ASP A 70 -32.22 -12.43 19.48
C ASP A 70 -32.37 -13.93 19.09
N ILE A 71 -31.65 -14.83 19.77
CA ILE A 71 -31.60 -16.25 19.39
C ILE A 71 -32.84 -17.02 19.85
N LYS A 72 -33.51 -17.64 18.88
CA LYS A 72 -34.67 -18.52 19.09
C LYS A 72 -34.37 -20.02 18.93
N SER A 73 -33.18 -20.37 18.43
CA SER A 73 -32.81 -21.75 18.08
C SER A 73 -31.65 -22.27 18.95
N GLU A 74 -31.80 -23.49 19.46
CA GLU A 74 -30.83 -24.16 20.35
C GLU A 74 -29.47 -24.40 19.67
N LEU A 75 -29.45 -24.74 18.37
CA LEU A 75 -28.22 -24.93 17.61
C LEU A 75 -27.39 -23.63 17.50
N ASN A 76 -28.06 -22.49 17.40
CA ASN A 76 -27.38 -21.19 17.36
C ASN A 76 -26.87 -20.78 18.75
N LEU A 77 -27.60 -21.16 19.81
CA LEU A 77 -27.19 -20.91 21.19
C LEU A 77 -25.88 -21.64 21.52
N THR A 78 -25.73 -22.89 21.08
CA THR A 78 -24.50 -23.67 21.30
C THR A 78 -23.30 -23.02 20.59
N LYS A 79 -23.45 -22.63 19.31
CA LYS A 79 -22.39 -21.96 18.54
C LYS A 79 -21.94 -20.63 19.19
N VAL A 80 -22.91 -19.82 19.60
CA VAL A 80 -22.63 -18.54 20.27
C VAL A 80 -21.99 -18.76 21.64
N SER A 81 -22.41 -19.79 22.37
CA SER A 81 -21.81 -20.14 23.66
C SER A 81 -20.35 -20.57 23.49
N SER A 82 -20.04 -21.41 22.50
CA SER A 82 -18.66 -21.83 22.17
C SER A 82 -17.79 -20.63 21.77
N ALA A 83 -18.30 -19.75 20.90
CA ALA A 83 -17.59 -18.54 20.51
C ALA A 83 -17.28 -17.63 21.72
N ARG A 84 -18.24 -17.46 22.65
CA ARG A 84 -18.02 -16.70 23.89
C ARG A 84 -17.02 -17.37 24.82
N GLN A 85 -17.05 -18.70 24.91
CA GLN A 85 -16.07 -19.45 25.69
C GLN A 85 -14.65 -19.17 25.17
N PHE A 86 -14.44 -19.24 23.86
CA PHE A 86 -13.17 -18.88 23.23
C PHE A 86 -12.74 -17.45 23.59
N LEU A 87 -13.63 -16.45 23.45
CA LEU A 87 -13.30 -15.06 23.79
C LEU A 87 -12.94 -14.86 25.27
N ARG A 88 -13.47 -15.69 26.18
CA ARG A 88 -13.17 -15.60 27.62
C ARG A 88 -11.92 -16.35 28.03
N GLN A 89 -11.65 -17.50 27.43
CA GLN A 89 -10.58 -18.40 27.85
C GLN A 89 -9.31 -18.22 27.02
N ASP A 90 -9.45 -18.02 25.71
CA ASP A 90 -8.34 -18.09 24.76
C ASP A 90 -7.95 -16.74 24.18
N SER A 91 -8.73 -15.68 24.42
CA SER A 91 -8.48 -14.33 23.85
C SER A 91 -7.08 -13.80 24.13
N LYS A 92 -6.56 -13.99 25.34
CA LYS A 92 -5.21 -13.53 25.69
C LYS A 92 -4.13 -14.24 24.87
N VAL A 93 -4.26 -15.56 24.72
CA VAL A 93 -3.32 -16.38 23.92
C VAL A 93 -3.45 -16.02 22.45
N PHE A 94 -4.68 -15.84 21.97
CA PHE A 94 -4.96 -15.41 20.61
C PHE A 94 -4.31 -14.06 20.29
N LEU A 95 -4.45 -13.06 21.17
CA LEU A 95 -3.83 -11.73 20.99
C LEU A 95 -2.31 -11.82 20.86
N GLN A 96 -1.66 -12.53 21.80
CA GLN A 96 -0.21 -12.67 21.79
C GLN A 96 0.27 -13.34 20.50
N ARG A 97 -0.40 -14.42 20.08
CA ARG A 97 0.00 -15.19 18.90
C ARG A 97 -0.30 -14.45 17.59
N VAL A 98 -1.42 -13.73 17.49
CA VAL A 98 -1.78 -13.02 16.25
C VAL A 98 -0.85 -11.83 16.03
N GLN A 99 -0.47 -11.14 17.10
CA GLN A 99 0.47 -10.03 17.05
C GLN A 99 1.87 -10.50 16.64
N ALA A 100 2.34 -11.62 17.21
CA ALA A 100 3.60 -12.24 16.80
C ALA A 100 3.58 -12.67 15.33
N LEU A 101 2.52 -13.37 14.90
CA LEU A 101 2.38 -13.84 13.52
C LEU A 101 2.32 -12.70 12.51
N PHE A 102 1.57 -11.64 12.81
CA PHE A 102 1.55 -10.43 11.98
C PHE A 102 2.92 -9.75 11.93
N GLY A 103 3.63 -9.68 13.07
CA GLY A 103 4.97 -9.14 13.15
C GLY A 103 5.96 -9.87 12.24
N ASP A 104 5.91 -11.20 12.22
CA ASP A 104 6.75 -12.02 11.35
C ASP A 104 6.44 -11.79 9.86
N TYR A 105 5.16 -11.67 9.50
CA TYR A 105 4.75 -11.36 8.14
C TYR A 105 5.18 -9.98 7.69
N LEU A 106 5.00 -8.98 8.55
CA LEU A 106 5.43 -7.61 8.27
C LEU A 106 6.95 -7.55 8.12
N GLU A 107 7.70 -8.21 9.01
CA GLU A 107 9.17 -8.27 8.93
C GLU A 107 9.64 -8.86 7.59
N ARG A 108 9.05 -9.98 7.16
CA ARG A 108 9.37 -10.57 5.85
C ARG A 108 9.04 -9.64 4.69
N ALA A 109 7.88 -8.99 4.73
CA ALA A 109 7.48 -8.04 3.70
C ALA A 109 8.40 -6.81 3.63
N MET A 110 8.95 -6.37 4.78
CA MET A 110 9.91 -5.29 4.84
C MET A 110 11.27 -5.71 4.27
N GLN A 111 11.71 -6.94 4.53
CA GLN A 111 12.96 -7.48 3.99
C GLN A 111 12.93 -7.59 2.46
N THR A 112 11.82 -8.04 1.89
CA THR A 112 11.65 -8.10 0.43
C THR A 112 11.65 -6.69 -0.17
N MET A 113 10.89 -5.77 0.43
CA MET A 113 10.86 -4.35 0.04
C MET A 113 12.26 -3.70 0.06
N TYR A 114 13.05 -3.91 1.12
CA TYR A 114 14.42 -3.37 1.17
C TYR A 114 15.39 -4.03 0.19
N THR A 115 15.13 -5.27 -0.22
CA THR A 115 15.93 -5.95 -1.23
C THR A 115 15.76 -5.25 -2.58
N ASP A 116 14.52 -4.91 -2.95
CA ASP A 116 14.24 -4.14 -4.18
C ASP A 116 14.84 -2.73 -4.13
N LEU A 117 14.79 -2.06 -2.97
CA LEU A 117 15.41 -0.74 -2.79
C LEU A 117 16.94 -0.76 -3.00
N ARG A 118 17.60 -1.90 -2.73
CA ARG A 118 19.05 -2.07 -2.94
C ARG A 118 19.41 -2.46 -4.37
N ILE A 119 18.53 -3.15 -5.08
CA ILE A 119 18.75 -3.61 -6.47
C ILE A 119 18.86 -2.43 -7.47
N GLY A 120 18.41 -1.23 -7.10
CA GLY A 120 18.56 -0.01 -7.91
C GLY A 120 19.98 0.56 -8.04
N LEU A 121 21.03 -0.05 -7.45
CA LEU A 121 22.39 0.50 -7.49
C LEU A 121 23.53 -0.46 -7.82
N ASP A 122 23.31 -1.76 -7.99
CA ASP A 122 24.34 -2.65 -8.55
C ASP A 122 23.72 -3.93 -9.13
N ASN A 123 24.25 -4.34 -10.29
CA ASN A 123 23.85 -5.48 -11.13
C ASN A 123 23.39 -6.71 -10.34
N ILE A 124 22.17 -7.23 -10.59
CA ILE A 124 21.77 -8.55 -10.10
C ILE A 124 21.17 -9.46 -11.18
N SER A 125 21.74 -10.67 -11.18
CA SER A 125 21.33 -11.91 -11.86
C SER A 125 19.98 -12.43 -11.37
N ALA A 126 19.17 -12.93 -12.31
CA ALA A 126 17.78 -13.38 -12.17
C ALA A 126 17.54 -14.60 -11.22
N SER A 127 18.52 -15.00 -10.42
CA SER A 127 18.48 -16.24 -9.61
C SER A 127 17.91 -16.07 -8.20
N ASN A 128 17.54 -14.86 -7.75
CA ASN A 128 16.97 -14.60 -6.42
C ASN A 128 15.44 -14.34 -6.42
N LEU A 129 14.76 -14.57 -7.55
CA LEU A 129 13.31 -14.40 -7.72
C LEU A 129 12.50 -15.67 -7.35
N SER A 130 12.97 -16.46 -6.39
CA SER A 130 12.30 -17.70 -5.99
C SER A 130 11.89 -17.66 -4.52
N LEU A 131 10.65 -18.09 -4.27
CA LEU A 131 9.98 -18.28 -2.97
C LEU A 131 9.41 -17.01 -2.29
N ILE A 132 8.41 -16.38 -2.93
CA ILE A 132 7.27 -15.84 -2.17
C ILE A 132 6.11 -16.83 -2.35
N ASP A 133 6.33 -17.98 -1.71
CA ASP A 133 5.42 -19.07 -1.36
C ASP A 133 3.97 -19.00 -1.91
N ASP A 134 3.74 -19.77 -2.98
CA ASP A 134 2.43 -20.17 -3.51
C ASP A 134 1.80 -21.35 -2.72
N GLU A 135 2.22 -21.65 -1.49
CA GLU A 135 1.48 -22.58 -0.63
C GLU A 135 0.30 -21.86 0.04
N THR A 136 -0.90 -21.96 -0.56
CA THR A 136 -2.14 -22.51 0.04
C THR A 136 -3.37 -22.19 -0.84
N VAL A 137 -3.47 -22.79 -2.02
CA VAL A 137 -4.57 -22.53 -2.99
C VAL A 137 -5.98 -22.92 -2.47
N ASN A 138 -6.12 -23.70 -1.38
CA ASN A 138 -7.43 -24.13 -0.87
C ASN A 138 -8.00 -23.32 0.31
N ARG A 139 -7.32 -22.29 0.82
CA ARG A 139 -7.80 -21.46 1.97
C ARG A 139 -8.01 -19.98 1.62
N GLN A 140 -7.97 -19.67 0.33
CA GLN A 140 -7.80 -18.32 -0.19
C GLN A 140 -9.10 -17.49 -0.18
N ILE A 141 -10.27 -18.11 -0.30
CA ILE A 141 -11.53 -17.37 -0.53
C ILE A 141 -11.93 -16.50 0.68
N GLU A 142 -11.83 -17.02 1.92
CA GLU A 142 -12.20 -16.27 3.12
C GLU A 142 -11.26 -15.09 3.37
N VAL A 143 -9.95 -15.31 3.15
CA VAL A 143 -8.92 -14.27 3.24
C VAL A 143 -9.14 -13.22 2.16
N ASP A 144 -9.35 -13.60 0.90
CA ASP A 144 -9.58 -12.68 -0.22
C ASP A 144 -10.81 -11.81 0.00
N ARG A 145 -11.91 -12.40 0.48
CA ARG A 145 -13.13 -11.66 0.81
C ARG A 145 -12.87 -10.63 1.91
N LEU A 146 -12.11 -10.99 2.94
CA LEU A 146 -11.72 -10.04 3.97
C LEU A 146 -10.83 -8.94 3.39
N VAL A 147 -9.82 -9.28 2.57
CA VAL A 147 -8.94 -8.31 1.92
C VAL A 147 -9.73 -7.30 1.09
N LEU A 148 -10.69 -7.76 0.28
CA LEU A 148 -11.56 -6.86 -0.50
C LEU A 148 -12.34 -5.91 0.42
N ARG A 149 -12.96 -6.43 1.48
CA ARG A 149 -13.68 -5.59 2.45
C ARG A 149 -12.78 -4.59 3.15
N LEU A 150 -11.55 -4.98 3.50
CA LEU A 150 -10.57 -4.08 4.13
C LEU A 150 -10.13 -2.99 3.15
N ARG A 151 -9.93 -3.33 1.87
CA ARG A 151 -9.63 -2.33 0.83
C ARG A 151 -10.77 -1.34 0.67
N ASP A 152 -12.01 -1.82 0.57
CA ASP A 152 -13.19 -0.98 0.41
C ASP A 152 -13.43 -0.08 1.64
N ALA A 153 -13.05 -0.54 2.84
CA ALA A 153 -13.19 0.21 4.09
C ALA A 153 -12.27 1.43 4.15
N ASP A 154 -11.13 1.41 3.46
CA ASP A 154 -10.13 2.47 3.54
C ASP A 154 -9.30 2.63 2.26
N ASP A 155 -9.98 2.75 1.12
CA ASP A 155 -9.33 2.88 -0.20
C ASP A 155 -8.39 4.09 -0.26
N GLU A 156 -8.79 5.21 0.34
CA GLU A 156 -8.01 6.45 0.28
C GLU A 156 -6.66 6.30 0.97
N ASN A 157 -6.61 5.90 2.24
CA ASN A 157 -5.32 5.75 2.93
C ASN A 157 -4.45 4.68 2.27
N LEU A 158 -5.05 3.58 1.83
CA LEU A 158 -4.34 2.51 1.15
C LEU A 158 -3.71 2.97 -0.17
N ARG A 159 -4.47 3.71 -0.99
CA ARG A 159 -3.97 4.30 -2.23
C ARG A 159 -2.84 5.28 -1.96
N GLN A 160 -2.96 6.14 -0.94
CA GLN A 160 -1.91 7.07 -0.56
C GLN A 160 -0.65 6.35 -0.07
N LEU A 161 -0.78 5.33 0.77
CA LEU A 161 0.35 4.52 1.23
C LEU A 161 1.02 3.79 0.07
N ASN A 162 0.25 3.22 -0.86
CA ASN A 162 0.80 2.58 -2.06
C ASN A 162 1.61 3.58 -2.91
N LEU A 163 1.15 4.83 -3.05
CA LEU A 163 1.89 5.89 -3.73
C LEU A 163 3.18 6.26 -2.98
N LEU A 164 3.11 6.42 -1.66
CA LEU A 164 4.29 6.71 -0.83
C LEU A 164 5.35 5.62 -0.97
N ILE A 165 4.94 4.35 -0.85
CA ILE A 165 5.86 3.22 -1.01
C ILE A 165 6.49 3.23 -2.41
N ALA A 166 5.69 3.35 -3.48
CA ALA A 166 6.23 3.42 -4.84
C ALA A 166 7.23 4.57 -5.04
N GLN A 167 6.95 5.75 -4.47
CA GLN A 167 7.88 6.88 -4.49
C GLN A 167 9.19 6.59 -3.76
N LEU A 168 9.14 5.87 -2.64
CA LEU A 168 10.34 5.45 -1.91
C LEU A 168 11.19 4.47 -2.71
N HIS A 169 10.59 3.65 -3.57
CA HIS A 169 11.28 2.75 -4.50
C HIS A 169 11.80 3.45 -5.77
N GLY A 170 11.31 4.65 -6.08
CA GLY A 170 11.53 5.27 -7.38
C GLY A 170 10.79 4.56 -8.51
N ASP A 171 9.78 3.75 -8.19
CA ASP A 171 8.99 3.02 -9.16
C ASP A 171 8.01 3.95 -9.88
N GLU A 172 7.94 3.83 -11.20
CA GLU A 172 6.94 4.53 -12.01
C GLU A 172 5.55 3.87 -11.91
N GLN A 173 5.46 2.65 -11.39
CA GLN A 173 4.22 1.88 -11.26
C GLN A 173 3.92 1.52 -9.81
N VAL A 174 2.72 1.90 -9.36
CA VAL A 174 2.22 1.55 -8.03
C VAL A 174 1.81 0.08 -8.01
N ARG A 175 2.43 -0.70 -7.11
CA ARG A 175 2.12 -2.12 -6.90
C ARG A 175 1.86 -2.40 -5.43
N GLU A 176 0.63 -2.75 -5.09
CA GLU A 176 0.26 -3.08 -3.69
C GLU A 176 1.03 -4.29 -3.14
N ARG A 177 1.48 -5.21 -4.01
CA ARG A 177 2.28 -6.36 -3.58
C ARG A 177 3.60 -5.96 -2.92
N GLU A 178 4.16 -4.83 -3.34
CA GLU A 178 5.39 -4.26 -2.77
C GLU A 178 5.14 -3.47 -1.49
N ASN A 179 3.88 -3.12 -1.20
CA ASN A 179 3.52 -2.46 0.05
C ASN A 179 3.62 -3.47 1.21
N PRO A 180 4.50 -3.24 2.20
CA PRO A 180 4.62 -4.10 3.36
C PRO A 180 3.43 -3.99 4.31
N PHE A 181 2.64 -2.91 4.23
CA PHE A 181 1.46 -2.65 5.05
C PHE A 181 0.15 -3.15 4.42
N ARG A 182 0.22 -3.96 3.36
CA ARG A 182 -0.96 -4.44 2.63
C ARG A 182 -1.97 -5.19 3.53
N PRO A 183 -3.28 -5.03 3.32
CA PRO A 183 -4.33 -5.69 4.14
C PRO A 183 -4.25 -7.22 4.18
N TYR A 184 -3.62 -7.84 3.17
CA TYR A 184 -3.44 -9.29 3.11
C TYR A 184 -2.74 -9.87 4.35
N LEU A 185 -1.74 -9.16 4.91
CA LEU A 185 -0.97 -9.69 6.04
C LEU A 185 -1.82 -9.84 7.30
N MET A 186 -2.68 -8.85 7.59
CA MET A 186 -3.59 -8.92 8.75
C MET A 186 -4.68 -9.97 8.55
N ALA A 187 -5.28 -10.04 7.35
CA ALA A 187 -6.32 -11.00 7.04
C ALA A 187 -5.79 -12.44 7.16
N ARG A 188 -4.59 -12.69 6.62
CA ARG A 188 -3.90 -13.98 6.73
C ARG A 188 -3.60 -14.34 8.18
N ALA A 189 -3.04 -13.42 8.97
CA ALA A 189 -2.67 -13.69 10.36
C ALA A 189 -3.88 -14.08 11.21
N VAL A 190 -4.98 -13.34 11.10
CA VAL A 190 -6.22 -13.62 11.85
C VAL A 190 -6.84 -14.94 11.42
N HIS A 191 -6.98 -15.17 10.11
CA HIS A 191 -7.57 -16.40 9.59
C HIS A 191 -6.75 -17.65 9.97
N GLN A 192 -5.41 -17.59 9.78
CA GLN A 192 -4.53 -18.70 10.12
C GLN A 192 -4.65 -19.06 11.60
N LEU A 193 -4.53 -18.08 12.49
CA LEU A 193 -4.54 -18.37 13.92
C LEU A 193 -5.90 -18.87 14.41
N LEU A 194 -7.00 -18.34 13.90
CA LEU A 194 -8.32 -18.86 14.22
C LEU A 194 -8.48 -20.33 13.83
N LYS A 195 -8.01 -20.72 12.65
CA LYS A 195 -8.03 -22.13 12.20
C LYS A 195 -7.13 -23.03 13.05
N GLU A 196 -6.06 -22.51 13.61
CA GLU A 196 -5.18 -23.26 14.51
C GLU A 196 -5.76 -23.43 15.91
N MET A 197 -6.49 -22.43 16.42
CA MET A 197 -6.98 -22.43 17.80
C MET A 197 -8.40 -22.98 17.97
N VAL A 198 -9.24 -22.87 16.94
CA VAL A 198 -10.64 -23.27 17.00
C VAL A 198 -10.85 -24.55 16.20
N THR A 199 -11.17 -25.64 16.90
CA THR A 199 -11.36 -26.97 16.30
C THR A 199 -12.71 -27.11 15.59
N ASP A 200 -13.75 -26.46 16.12
CA ASP A 200 -15.08 -26.45 15.51
C ASP A 200 -15.16 -25.44 14.36
N ASP A 201 -15.35 -25.93 13.14
CA ASP A 201 -15.35 -25.10 11.93
C ASP A 201 -16.48 -24.06 11.92
N ASP A 202 -17.64 -24.40 12.48
CA ASP A 202 -18.79 -23.49 12.56
C ASP A 202 -18.51 -22.32 13.53
N THR A 203 -17.95 -22.61 14.71
CA THR A 203 -17.50 -21.59 15.66
C THR A 203 -16.37 -20.74 15.05
N GLY A 204 -15.43 -21.36 14.34
CA GLY A 204 -14.34 -20.68 13.65
C GLY A 204 -14.85 -19.68 12.59
N LYS A 205 -15.82 -20.09 11.77
CA LYS A 205 -16.48 -19.22 10.77
C LYS A 205 -17.23 -18.07 11.43
N LEU A 206 -17.96 -18.33 12.52
CA LEU A 206 -18.66 -17.29 13.28
C LEU A 206 -17.67 -16.25 13.81
N LEU A 207 -16.62 -16.69 14.50
CA LEU A 207 -15.58 -15.82 15.03
C LEU A 207 -14.87 -15.03 13.92
N PHE A 208 -14.51 -15.69 12.81
CA PHE A 208 -13.87 -15.01 11.68
C PHE A 208 -14.77 -13.93 11.07
N GLY A 209 -16.08 -14.19 10.95
CA GLY A 209 -17.06 -13.21 10.48
C GLY A 209 -17.17 -12.00 11.40
N LEU A 210 -17.21 -12.21 12.72
CA LEU A 210 -17.23 -11.14 13.72
C LEU A 210 -15.94 -10.32 13.70
N PHE A 211 -14.80 -10.98 13.66
CA PHE A 211 -13.48 -10.35 13.60
C PHE A 211 -13.33 -9.53 12.32
N SER A 212 -13.73 -10.09 11.18
CA SER A 212 -13.73 -9.40 9.90
C SER A 212 -14.50 -8.09 9.94
N THR A 213 -15.69 -8.08 10.53
CA THR A 213 -16.52 -6.88 10.66
C THR A 213 -15.87 -5.85 11.59
N ALA A 214 -15.34 -6.29 12.72
CA ALA A 214 -14.68 -5.38 13.65
C ALA A 214 -13.36 -4.80 13.08
N LEU A 215 -12.59 -5.58 12.33
CA LEU A 215 -11.40 -5.09 11.62
C LEU A 215 -11.79 -4.00 10.62
N VAL A 216 -12.79 -4.25 9.77
CA VAL A 216 -13.29 -3.28 8.78
C VAL A 216 -13.68 -1.95 9.43
N THR A 217 -14.40 -1.99 10.55
CA THR A 217 -14.83 -0.78 11.26
C THR A 217 -13.67 0.05 11.80
N ASN A 218 -12.61 -0.60 12.29
CA ASN A 218 -11.51 0.07 12.97
C ASN A 218 -10.28 0.31 12.05
N LEU A 219 -10.32 -0.18 10.80
CA LEU A 219 -9.21 -0.10 9.85
C LEU A 219 -8.82 1.35 9.47
N PRO A 220 -9.74 2.31 9.29
CA PRO A 220 -9.35 3.65 8.86
C PRO A 220 -8.40 4.36 9.82
N ALA A 221 -8.61 4.17 11.14
CA ALA A 221 -7.71 4.73 12.15
C ALA A 221 -6.31 4.10 12.08
N TYR A 222 -6.23 2.80 11.79
CA TYR A 222 -4.96 2.08 11.67
C TYR A 222 -4.08 2.63 10.55
N TYR A 223 -4.63 2.83 9.34
CA TYR A 223 -3.82 3.31 8.22
C TYR A 223 -3.57 4.82 8.27
N ALA A 224 -4.49 5.61 8.83
CA ALA A 224 -4.26 7.02 9.08
C ALA A 224 -3.02 7.24 9.97
N ASP A 225 -2.89 6.46 11.05
CA ASP A 225 -1.74 6.46 11.97
C ASP A 225 -0.41 6.15 11.26
N ILE A 226 -0.40 5.18 10.35
CA ILE A 226 0.80 4.84 9.57
C ILE A 226 1.13 5.99 8.60
N ARG A 227 0.12 6.56 7.95
CA ARG A 227 0.28 7.67 7.00
C ARG A 227 0.86 8.90 7.68
N GLU A 228 0.41 9.20 8.89
CA GLU A 228 0.91 10.33 9.70
C GLU A 228 2.43 10.25 9.94
N VAL A 229 2.99 9.04 10.08
CA VAL A 229 4.45 8.86 10.21
C VAL A 229 5.20 9.34 8.96
N PHE A 230 4.68 9.03 7.77
CA PHE A 230 5.28 9.48 6.51
C PHE A 230 5.10 11.00 6.35
N GLU A 231 3.89 11.51 6.59
CA GLU A 231 3.57 12.93 6.44
C GLU A 231 4.38 13.82 7.40
N SER A 232 4.47 13.45 8.67
CA SER A 232 5.27 14.16 9.67
C SER A 232 6.78 14.14 9.37
N SER A 233 7.22 13.16 8.59
CA SER A 233 8.61 13.06 8.12
C SER A 233 8.86 13.80 6.79
N GLY A 234 7.85 14.50 6.27
CA GLY A 234 7.93 15.28 5.02
C GLY A 234 7.64 14.48 3.75
N PHE A 235 7.26 13.21 3.87
CA PHE A 235 6.84 12.39 2.72
C PHE A 235 5.34 12.61 2.48
N THR A 236 5.01 13.34 1.42
CA THR A 236 3.62 13.53 0.97
C THR A 236 3.43 12.82 -0.35
N ALA A 237 2.32 12.12 -0.50
CA ALA A 237 1.96 11.43 -1.73
C ALA A 237 1.60 12.44 -2.82
N GLN A 238 2.62 13.03 -3.45
CA GLN A 238 2.40 13.93 -4.58
C GLN A 238 2.31 13.10 -5.85
N MET A 239 1.13 13.09 -6.49
CA MET A 239 1.02 12.59 -7.85
C MET A 239 1.86 13.48 -8.76
N PHE A 240 3.07 13.05 -9.12
CA PHE A 240 3.75 13.61 -10.28
C PHE A 240 2.97 13.12 -11.50
N ALA A 241 1.94 13.86 -11.90
CA ALA A 241 1.35 13.73 -13.21
C ALA A 241 2.42 14.14 -14.23
N ARG A 242 3.29 13.19 -14.62
CA ARG A 242 4.20 13.38 -15.72
C ARG A 242 3.30 13.53 -16.95
N PRO A 243 3.35 14.67 -17.68
CA PRO A 243 2.56 14.81 -18.89
C PRO A 243 2.91 13.63 -19.77
N SER A 244 1.91 12.80 -20.08
CA SER A 244 2.08 11.71 -21.04
C SER A 244 2.73 12.31 -22.28
N ARG A 245 3.90 11.80 -22.68
CA ARG A 245 4.46 12.09 -23.99
C ARG A 245 3.53 11.48 -25.03
N LEU A 246 2.40 12.14 -25.28
CA LEU A 246 1.54 11.87 -26.41
C LEU A 246 2.34 12.27 -27.64
N VAL A 247 2.92 11.24 -28.24
CA VAL A 247 3.24 11.04 -29.65
C VAL A 247 2.73 12.18 -30.53
N ARG A 248 3.69 12.97 -31.03
CA ARG A 248 3.51 13.98 -32.07
C ARG A 248 3.29 13.29 -33.43
N HIS A 249 2.08 12.82 -33.71
CA HIS A 249 1.59 12.41 -35.03
C HIS A 249 0.05 12.32 -34.87
N GLN A 250 -0.83 13.04 -35.57
CA GLN A 250 -0.85 13.45 -36.96
C GLN A 250 -1.60 14.79 -37.08
N ARG A 251 -1.02 15.75 -37.80
CA ARG A 251 -1.81 16.84 -38.41
C ARG A 251 -2.47 16.25 -39.65
N TYR A 252 -3.76 15.94 -39.58
CA TYR A 252 -4.58 15.80 -40.78
C TYR A 252 -4.95 17.23 -41.22
N VAL A 253 -4.18 17.77 -42.16
CA VAL A 253 -4.51 19.04 -42.82
C VAL A 253 -5.56 18.74 -43.86
N GLY A 254 -6.80 19.16 -43.58
CA GLY A 254 -7.86 19.22 -44.59
C GLY A 254 -7.46 20.21 -45.67
N GLY A 255 -7.26 19.71 -46.89
CA GLY A 255 -7.07 20.52 -48.09
C GLY A 255 -8.39 20.64 -48.85
N HIS A 256 -9.12 21.72 -48.62
CA HIS A 256 -10.13 22.21 -49.56
C HIS A 256 -9.42 22.84 -50.76
N THR A 257 -9.86 22.50 -51.97
CA THR A 257 -9.77 23.37 -53.15
C THR A 257 -11.14 23.43 -53.82
N PRO A 258 -11.70 24.62 -54.12
CA PRO A 258 -12.93 24.77 -54.89
C PRO A 258 -12.66 25.10 -56.37
N SER A 259 -13.71 25.00 -57.19
CA SER A 259 -13.87 25.28 -58.64
C SER A 259 -13.33 24.20 -59.60
N ASP A 260 -14.03 23.73 -60.64
CA ASP A 260 -14.96 24.44 -61.54
C ASP A 260 -15.88 23.48 -62.36
N GLN A 261 -17.12 23.93 -62.58
CA GLN A 261 -18.06 23.73 -63.74
C GLN A 261 -18.19 22.39 -64.51
N HIS A 262 -19.39 21.75 -64.43
CA HIS A 262 -20.30 21.57 -65.59
C HIS A 262 -21.71 21.06 -65.19
N LYS A 263 -22.66 21.29 -66.11
CA LYS A 263 -24.13 21.43 -65.99
C LYS A 263 -24.97 20.17 -65.63
N PRO A 264 -26.28 20.35 -65.33
CA PRO A 264 -27.14 19.43 -64.57
C PRO A 264 -27.89 18.46 -65.48
N ASP A 265 -28.40 17.36 -64.91
CA ASP A 265 -29.63 16.74 -65.40
C ASP A 265 -30.31 15.83 -64.34
N LEU A 266 -31.63 16.09 -64.19
CA LEU A 266 -32.73 15.18 -63.82
C LEU A 266 -32.84 14.58 -62.39
N LEU A 267 -33.82 15.09 -61.63
CA LEU A 267 -34.63 14.39 -60.60
C LEU A 267 -35.53 13.29 -61.26
N PRO A 268 -36.33 12.44 -60.57
CA PRO A 268 -36.66 12.30 -59.13
C PRO A 268 -36.84 10.84 -58.57
N GLY A 269 -37.10 10.72 -57.25
CA GLY A 269 -37.84 9.60 -56.63
C GLY A 269 -36.98 8.60 -55.84
N LEU A 270 -37.39 7.95 -54.75
CA LEU A 270 -38.66 7.81 -54.02
C LEU A 270 -38.33 7.23 -52.62
N GLN A 271 -39.10 7.66 -51.61
CA GLN A 271 -39.58 6.96 -50.39
C GLN A 271 -38.66 5.94 -49.68
N ARG A 272 -38.30 6.17 -48.40
CA ARG A 272 -39.01 5.66 -47.21
C ARG A 272 -39.48 4.20 -47.35
N VAL A 273 -38.86 3.28 -46.60
CA VAL A 273 -39.40 2.66 -45.36
C VAL A 273 -38.23 2.38 -44.42
#